data_AF-A0A1X1IUA3-F1
#
_entry.id   AF-A0A1X1IUA3-F1
#
_cell.length_a   1.000
_cell.length_b   1.000
_cell.length_c   1.000
_cell.angle_alpha   90.00
_cell.angle_beta   90.00
_cell.angle_gamma   90.00
#
_symmetry.space_group_name_H-M   'P 1'
#
loop_
_entity.id
_entity.type
_entity.pdbx_description
1 polymer ?
#
loop_
_entity_poly.entity_id
_entity_poly.type
_entity_poly.pdbx_seq_one_letter_code
_entity_poly.pdbx_strand_id
1 'polypeptide(L)'
;MNQIEKYRILSAGKAFGHRAKIALVLLDSSTAYEELKEEASQSMVAGSYDCVGGDPAVILERIAIELICRDTRNTWYLPDNVKFWDKRFGSLFENKFFCYDDDIETWSKILYKYFVKLQWMPKREDYTSTRSYNNVWGYFAELLAVVKQNNHPEFDKYYEIAVQNGMNPVVLERKLQELSEIKQQFSII
;
A
#
# COMPACT_ATOMS: atom_id res chain seq x y z
N MET A 1 -0.77 -31.54 15.35
CA MET A 1 -0.16 -30.32 15.89
C MET A 1 -0.72 -29.13 15.13
N ASN A 2 -1.47 -28.28 15.82
CA ASN A 2 -2.10 -27.10 15.22
C ASN A 2 -1.03 -26.03 14.90
N GLN A 3 -1.40 -25.02 14.09
CA GLN A 3 -0.42 -24.00 13.66
C GLN A 3 0.13 -23.16 14.82
N ILE A 4 -0.68 -22.94 15.87
CA ILE A 4 -0.27 -22.17 17.03
C ILE A 4 0.74 -22.92 17.92
N GLU A 5 0.59 -24.23 18.09
CA GLU A 5 1.56 -25.11 18.76
C GLU A 5 2.89 -25.14 17.98
N LYS A 6 2.82 -25.24 16.66
CA LYS A 6 3.99 -25.16 15.78
C LYS A 6 4.69 -23.81 15.93
N TYR A 7 3.94 -22.72 15.90
CA TYR A 7 4.47 -21.38 16.12
C TYR A 7 5.19 -21.30 17.47
N ARG A 8 4.55 -21.69 18.58
CA ARG A 8 5.13 -21.60 19.94
C ARG A 8 6.43 -22.39 20.08
N ILE A 9 6.53 -23.58 19.48
CA ILE A 9 7.76 -24.37 19.46
C ILE A 9 8.85 -23.67 18.64
N LEU A 10 8.51 -23.17 17.45
CA LEU A 10 9.46 -22.53 16.54
C LEU A 10 9.87 -21.12 16.99
N SER A 11 9.05 -20.43 17.78
CA SER A 11 9.25 -19.04 18.22
C SER A 11 9.94 -18.95 19.59
N ALA A 12 9.99 -20.05 20.36
CA ALA A 12 10.57 -20.10 21.69
C ALA A 12 12.01 -19.56 21.72
N GLY A 13 12.26 -18.59 22.62
CA GLY A 13 13.57 -17.98 22.83
C GLY A 13 14.08 -17.09 21.70
N LYS A 14 13.27 -16.80 20.67
CA LYS A 14 13.68 -15.96 19.54
C LYS A 14 13.40 -14.48 19.80
N ALA A 15 14.22 -13.60 19.21
CA ALA A 15 13.94 -12.17 19.20
C ALA A 15 12.65 -11.85 18.44
N PHE A 16 12.07 -10.68 18.74
CA PHE A 16 10.78 -10.23 18.19
C PHE A 16 10.68 -10.38 16.67
N GLY A 17 11.69 -9.90 15.92
CA GLY A 17 11.63 -9.95 14.45
C GLY A 17 11.60 -11.38 13.87
N HIS A 18 12.24 -12.34 14.53
CA HIS A 18 12.14 -13.75 14.14
C HIS A 18 10.78 -14.34 14.47
N ARG A 19 10.23 -14.01 15.64
CA ARG A 19 8.87 -14.45 16.02
C ARG A 19 7.82 -13.87 15.09
N ALA A 20 7.94 -12.59 14.75
CA ALA A 20 7.09 -11.92 13.78
C ALA A 20 7.16 -12.58 12.39
N LYS A 21 8.36 -12.91 11.87
CA LYS A 21 8.50 -13.67 10.62
C LYS A 21 7.76 -15.01 10.66
N ILE A 22 7.93 -15.78 11.73
CA ILE A 22 7.31 -17.11 11.86
C ILE A 22 5.79 -16.97 12.01
N ALA A 23 5.31 -16.00 12.80
CA ALA A 23 3.89 -15.70 12.97
C ALA A 23 3.23 -15.34 11.64
N LEU A 24 3.83 -14.42 10.87
CA LEU A 24 3.29 -13.97 9.58
C LEU A 24 3.26 -15.06 8.51
N VAL A 25 4.09 -16.10 8.63
CA VAL A 25 4.13 -17.22 7.68
C VAL A 25 3.20 -18.37 8.09
N LEU A 26 3.02 -18.62 9.40
CA LEU A 26 2.34 -19.82 9.90
C LEU A 26 0.93 -19.58 10.44
N LEU A 27 0.62 -18.37 10.90
CA LEU A 27 -0.64 -18.04 11.59
C LEU A 27 -1.55 -17.21 10.70
N ASP A 28 -2.86 -17.29 10.95
CA ASP A 28 -3.80 -16.32 10.39
C ASP A 28 -3.60 -14.93 11.02
N SER A 29 -4.12 -13.90 10.35
CA SER A 29 -3.90 -12.51 10.76
C SER A 29 -4.42 -12.17 12.15
N SER A 30 -5.52 -12.80 12.59
CA SER A 30 -6.09 -12.54 13.91
C SER A 30 -5.20 -13.14 15.00
N THR A 31 -4.76 -14.38 14.79
CA THR A 31 -3.89 -15.07 15.76
C THR A 31 -2.49 -14.46 15.80
N ALA A 32 -1.94 -14.04 14.65
CA ALA A 32 -0.65 -13.35 14.59
C ALA A 32 -0.69 -12.00 15.33
N TYR A 33 -1.78 -11.24 15.21
CA TYR A 33 -1.96 -10.00 15.96
C TYR A 33 -1.97 -10.27 17.47
N GLU A 34 -2.77 -11.24 17.92
CA GLU A 34 -2.89 -11.57 19.33
C GLU A 34 -1.55 -12.02 19.96
N GLU A 35 -0.73 -12.75 19.22
CA GLU A 35 0.57 -13.24 19.71
C GLU A 35 1.69 -12.17 19.66
N LEU A 36 1.55 -11.11 18.86
CA LEU A 36 2.58 -10.07 18.70
C LEU A 36 2.22 -8.73 19.37
N LYS A 37 0.95 -8.48 19.69
CA LYS A 37 0.44 -7.16 20.10
C LYS A 37 1.16 -6.55 21.32
N GLU A 38 1.54 -7.37 22.30
CA GLU A 38 2.17 -6.87 23.53
C GLU A 38 3.55 -6.27 23.23
N GLU A 39 4.37 -6.97 22.46
CA GLU A 39 5.70 -6.49 22.08
C GLU A 39 5.65 -5.44 20.99
N ALA A 40 4.70 -5.55 20.07
CA ALA A 40 4.45 -4.53 19.06
C ALA A 40 4.00 -3.18 19.65
N SER A 41 3.48 -3.18 20.89
CA SER A 41 3.10 -1.96 21.61
C SER A 41 4.25 -1.29 22.38
N GLN A 42 5.41 -1.95 22.47
CA GLN A 42 6.58 -1.40 23.17
C GLN A 42 7.27 -0.34 22.32
N SER A 43 7.92 0.62 22.96
CA SER A 43 8.76 1.61 22.26
C SER A 43 10.06 1.02 21.73
N MET A 44 10.49 -0.14 22.26
CA MET A 44 11.70 -0.82 21.84
C MET A 44 11.66 -2.30 22.24
N VAL A 45 12.09 -3.18 21.34
CA VAL A 45 12.29 -4.61 21.60
C VAL A 45 13.75 -5.02 21.46
N ALA A 46 14.18 -5.96 22.30
CA ALA A 46 15.54 -6.47 22.27
C ALA A 46 15.82 -7.27 20.98
N GLY A 47 17.02 -7.08 20.44
CA GLY A 47 17.52 -7.84 19.31
C GLY A 47 18.10 -9.19 19.72
N SER A 48 18.64 -9.89 18.73
CA SER A 48 19.50 -11.07 18.87
C SER A 48 20.63 -10.99 17.85
N TYR A 49 21.55 -11.96 17.90
CA TYR A 49 22.71 -12.03 17.01
C TYR A 49 22.35 -11.87 15.52
N ASP A 50 21.22 -12.42 15.07
CA ASP A 50 20.80 -12.37 13.65
C ASP A 50 19.59 -11.44 13.39
N CYS A 51 19.11 -10.72 14.41
CA CYS A 51 17.93 -9.86 14.28
C CYS A 51 18.09 -8.59 15.13
N VAL A 52 18.30 -7.46 14.46
CA VAL A 52 18.47 -6.15 15.12
C VAL A 52 17.19 -5.79 15.89
N GLY A 53 17.37 -5.37 17.16
CA GLY A 53 16.29 -4.84 17.99
C GLY A 53 16.00 -3.37 17.68
N GLY A 54 14.99 -2.78 18.29
CA GLY A 54 14.59 -1.41 18.00
C GLY A 54 13.08 -1.24 18.03
N ASP A 55 12.57 -0.26 17.29
CA ASP A 55 11.15 0.00 17.16
C ASP A 55 10.44 -1.21 16.50
N PRO A 56 9.47 -1.85 17.16
CA PRO A 56 8.71 -2.96 16.60
C PRO A 56 8.03 -2.66 15.27
N ALA A 57 7.57 -1.42 15.06
CA ALA A 57 6.92 -1.01 13.82
C ALA A 57 7.91 -1.05 12.64
N VAL A 58 9.12 -0.54 12.85
CA VAL A 58 10.21 -0.56 11.84
C VAL A 58 10.65 -1.98 11.54
N ILE A 59 10.72 -2.84 12.56
CA ILE A 59 11.06 -4.26 12.39
C ILE A 59 9.98 -4.98 11.57
N LEU A 60 8.70 -4.76 11.87
CA LEU A 60 7.57 -5.36 11.14
C LEU A 60 7.50 -4.89 9.69
N GLU A 61 7.73 -3.60 9.45
CA GLU A 61 7.79 -3.02 8.09
C GLU A 61 8.89 -3.70 7.27
N ARG A 62 10.10 -3.79 7.83
CA ARG A 62 11.22 -4.45 7.16
C ARG A 62 10.92 -5.93 6.88
N ILE A 63 10.28 -6.63 7.83
CA ILE A 63 9.89 -8.03 7.65
C ILE A 63 8.84 -8.18 6.55
N ALA A 64 7.85 -7.29 6.51
CA ALA A 64 6.84 -7.30 5.47
C ALA A 64 7.52 -7.12 4.10
N ILE A 65 8.43 -6.14 3.96
CA ILE A 65 9.22 -5.95 2.74
C ILE A 65 10.03 -7.21 2.42
N GLU A 66 10.75 -7.80 3.38
CA GLU A 66 11.55 -9.00 3.15
C GLU A 66 10.73 -10.24 2.76
N LEU A 67 9.52 -10.40 3.31
CA LEU A 67 8.62 -11.50 2.97
C LEU A 67 7.92 -11.28 1.63
N ILE A 68 7.58 -10.02 1.31
CA ILE A 68 6.96 -9.63 0.05
C ILE A 68 7.98 -9.71 -1.11
N CYS A 69 9.24 -9.38 -0.86
CA CYS A 69 10.27 -9.25 -1.91
C CYS A 69 11.17 -10.48 -2.08
N ARG A 70 10.81 -11.65 -1.52
CA ARG A 70 11.70 -12.82 -1.44
C ARG A 70 11.78 -13.69 -2.70
N ASP A 71 10.99 -13.41 -3.73
CA ASP A 71 11.21 -13.99 -5.07
C ASP A 71 11.40 -12.86 -6.08
N THR A 72 12.66 -12.62 -6.47
CA THR A 72 13.00 -11.60 -7.47
C THR A 72 12.51 -11.96 -8.88
N ARG A 73 11.83 -13.10 -9.06
CA ARG A 73 11.35 -13.58 -10.38
C ARG A 73 9.87 -13.99 -10.45
N ASN A 74 9.10 -13.99 -9.34
CA ASN A 74 7.66 -14.27 -9.39
C ASN A 74 6.86 -13.38 -8.42
N THR A 75 6.10 -12.44 -9.01
CA THR A 75 4.70 -12.09 -8.67
C THR A 75 4.29 -12.12 -7.18
N TRP A 76 4.10 -10.95 -6.56
CA TRP A 76 2.85 -10.17 -6.61
C TRP A 76 1.62 -10.96 -6.12
N TYR A 77 1.31 -10.85 -4.83
CA TYR A 77 -0.06 -10.93 -4.32
C TYR A 77 -0.18 -10.11 -3.03
N LEU A 78 -0.89 -8.98 -3.09
CA LEU A 78 -1.28 -8.16 -1.94
C LEU A 78 -2.76 -8.46 -1.62
N PRO A 79 -3.08 -9.15 -0.51
CA PRO A 79 -4.45 -9.38 -0.10
C PRO A 79 -5.21 -8.06 0.17
N ASP A 80 -6.49 -8.04 -0.22
CA ASP A 80 -7.33 -6.84 -0.43
C ASP A 80 -7.62 -5.95 0.79
N ASN A 81 -7.20 -6.37 1.99
CA ASN A 81 -7.33 -5.63 3.24
C ASN A 81 -6.13 -4.71 3.55
N VAL A 82 -4.97 -4.94 2.92
CA VAL A 82 -3.71 -4.22 3.23
C VAL A 82 -3.56 -2.90 2.47
N LYS A 83 -4.18 -2.74 1.28
CA LYS A 83 -4.07 -1.50 0.50
C LYS A 83 -4.87 -0.31 1.07
N PHE A 84 -5.62 -0.51 2.17
CA PHE A 84 -6.73 0.35 2.57
C PHE A 84 -6.44 1.41 3.62
N TRP A 85 -5.25 1.34 4.18
CA TRP A 85 -4.70 2.31 5.11
C TRP A 85 -3.34 2.57 4.49
N ASP A 86 -2.98 3.79 4.14
CA ASP A 86 -2.61 4.70 5.19
C ASP A 86 -2.21 6.06 4.58
N LYS A 87 -2.80 7.14 5.10
CA LYS A 87 -2.47 8.54 4.74
C LYS A 87 -1.02 8.91 5.08
N ARG A 88 -0.27 8.03 5.75
CA ARG A 88 1.16 8.13 6.05
C ARG A 88 2.06 7.62 4.89
N PHE A 89 1.52 7.01 3.83
CA PHE A 89 2.33 6.54 2.68
C PHE A 89 2.59 7.59 1.58
N GLY A 90 2.14 8.83 1.77
CA GLY A 90 2.46 9.91 0.84
C GLY A 90 1.87 9.69 -0.56
N SER A 91 2.52 10.25 -1.58
CA SER A 91 2.07 10.14 -2.97
C SER A 91 2.25 8.71 -3.49
N LEU A 92 1.33 8.20 -4.32
CA LEU A 92 1.50 6.91 -5.00
C LEU A 92 2.78 6.90 -5.86
N PHE A 93 3.21 8.08 -6.31
CA PHE A 93 4.42 8.27 -7.09
C PHE A 93 5.72 8.21 -6.26
N GLU A 94 5.65 8.42 -4.94
CA GLU A 94 6.79 8.19 -4.04
C GLU A 94 7.10 6.68 -3.92
N ASN A 95 6.06 5.85 -4.06
CA ASN A 95 6.18 4.39 -4.10
C ASN A 95 6.34 3.89 -5.55
N LYS A 96 7.57 4.05 -6.05
CA LYS A 96 8.02 3.86 -7.45
C LYS A 96 7.51 2.61 -8.19
N PHE A 97 7.15 1.54 -7.49
CA PHE A 97 6.64 0.30 -8.09
C PHE A 97 5.19 0.42 -8.60
N PHE A 98 4.34 1.22 -7.95
CA PHE A 98 2.95 1.39 -8.36
C PHE A 98 2.80 2.06 -9.72
N CYS A 99 3.78 2.86 -10.13
CA CYS A 99 3.83 3.52 -11.43
C CYS A 99 3.86 2.54 -12.61
N TYR A 100 4.32 1.31 -12.39
CA TYR A 100 4.54 0.30 -13.44
C TYR A 100 3.57 -0.89 -13.36
N ASP A 101 2.72 -0.96 -12.34
CA ASP A 101 1.73 -2.03 -12.18
C ASP A 101 0.66 -1.92 -13.28
N ASP A 102 0.56 -2.91 -14.15
CA ASP A 102 -0.42 -2.97 -15.24
C ASP A 102 -1.46 -4.11 -15.07
N ASP A 103 -1.56 -4.72 -13.89
CA ASP A 103 -2.49 -5.82 -13.65
C ASP A 103 -3.96 -5.35 -13.69
N ILE A 104 -4.64 -5.70 -14.77
CA ILE A 104 -6.01 -5.23 -15.07
C ILE A 104 -7.00 -5.63 -13.96
N GLU A 105 -6.93 -6.85 -13.45
CA GLU A 105 -7.90 -7.31 -12.44
C GLU A 105 -7.72 -6.55 -11.11
N THR A 106 -6.48 -6.37 -10.68
CA THR A 106 -6.14 -5.62 -9.46
C THR A 106 -6.57 -4.16 -9.59
N TRP A 107 -6.26 -3.51 -10.71
CA TRP A 107 -6.64 -2.11 -10.92
C TRP A 107 -8.14 -1.93 -11.02
N SER A 108 -8.86 -2.86 -11.67
CA SER A 108 -10.33 -2.85 -11.69
C SER A 108 -10.92 -2.90 -10.28
N LYS A 109 -10.38 -3.77 -9.40
CA LYS A 109 -10.79 -3.85 -7.98
C LYS A 109 -10.48 -2.57 -7.21
N ILE A 110 -9.29 -1.98 -7.39
CA ILE A 110 -8.88 -0.73 -6.74
C ILE A 110 -9.81 0.40 -7.16
N LEU A 111 -10.00 0.61 -8.46
CA LEU A 111 -10.83 1.68 -9.00
C LEU A 111 -12.28 1.54 -8.52
N TYR A 112 -12.88 0.34 -8.63
CA TYR A 112 -14.22 0.09 -8.11
C TYR A 112 -14.35 0.46 -6.63
N LYS A 113 -13.34 0.09 -5.82
CA LYS A 113 -13.36 0.32 -4.38
C LYS A 113 -13.32 1.81 -4.05
N TYR A 114 -12.45 2.59 -4.69
CA TYR A 114 -12.30 4.02 -4.40
C TYR A 114 -13.38 4.89 -5.05
N PHE A 115 -13.77 4.60 -6.30
CA PHE A 115 -14.69 5.46 -7.04
C PHE A 115 -16.16 5.09 -6.86
N VAL A 116 -16.47 3.84 -6.48
CA VAL A 116 -17.86 3.38 -6.34
C VAL A 116 -18.18 2.96 -4.91
N LYS A 117 -17.38 2.06 -4.31
CA LYS A 117 -17.73 1.44 -3.02
C LYS A 117 -17.61 2.39 -1.84
N LEU A 118 -16.52 3.16 -1.75
CA LEU A 118 -16.29 4.01 -0.58
C LEU A 118 -17.12 5.28 -0.55
N GLN A 119 -17.58 5.75 -1.71
CA GLN A 119 -18.30 7.02 -1.85
C GLN A 119 -17.60 8.22 -1.18
N TRP A 120 -16.30 8.10 -0.86
CA TRP A 120 -15.54 9.13 -0.17
C TRP A 120 -14.87 10.01 -1.23
N MET A 121 -15.65 10.92 -1.80
CA MET A 121 -15.17 11.92 -2.75
C MET A 121 -15.05 13.29 -2.09
N PRO A 122 -14.01 14.08 -2.43
CA PRO A 122 -13.86 15.44 -1.91
C PRO A 122 -15.05 16.32 -2.31
N LYS A 123 -15.73 16.91 -1.32
CA LYS A 123 -16.81 17.88 -1.58
C LYS A 123 -16.26 19.29 -1.54
N ARG A 124 -16.75 20.17 -2.43
CA ARG A 124 -16.18 21.53 -2.56
C ARG A 124 -16.34 22.33 -1.28
N GLU A 125 -17.45 22.16 -0.58
CA GLU A 125 -17.81 22.84 0.66
C GLU A 125 -16.85 22.54 1.83
N ASP A 126 -16.15 21.41 1.81
CA ASP A 126 -15.23 21.00 2.89
C ASP A 126 -13.87 21.74 2.85
N TYR A 127 -13.65 22.62 1.86
CA TYR A 127 -12.35 23.25 1.63
C TYR A 127 -12.46 24.77 1.48
N THR A 128 -11.55 25.47 2.15
CA THR A 128 -11.49 26.94 2.12
C THR A 128 -10.86 27.51 0.85
N SER A 129 -10.09 26.71 0.09
CA SER A 129 -9.41 27.17 -1.12
C SER A 129 -9.52 26.15 -2.27
N THR A 130 -9.51 26.64 -3.50
CA THR A 130 -9.45 25.80 -4.71
C THR A 130 -8.18 24.96 -4.74
N ARG A 131 -7.06 25.48 -4.20
CA ARG A 131 -5.79 24.76 -4.13
C ARG A 131 -5.89 23.54 -3.22
N SER A 132 -6.42 23.69 -2.01
CA SER A 132 -6.57 22.58 -1.08
C SER A 132 -7.59 21.55 -1.58
N TYR A 133 -8.68 22.01 -2.21
CA TYR A 133 -9.65 21.13 -2.86
C TYR A 133 -9.00 20.28 -3.97
N ASN A 134 -8.27 20.91 -4.89
CA ASN A 134 -7.57 20.21 -5.97
C ASN A 134 -6.45 19.28 -5.46
N ASN A 135 -5.80 19.62 -4.35
CA ASN A 135 -4.76 18.76 -3.77
C ASN A 135 -5.31 17.42 -3.28
N VAL A 136 -6.51 17.39 -2.68
CA VAL A 136 -7.10 16.12 -2.21
C VAL A 136 -7.53 15.24 -3.38
N TRP A 137 -7.97 15.85 -4.49
CA TRP A 137 -8.17 15.13 -5.75
C TRP A 137 -6.89 14.52 -6.33
N GLY A 138 -5.71 15.00 -5.90
CA GLY A 138 -4.41 14.53 -6.37
C GLY A 138 -4.22 13.01 -6.22
N TYR A 139 -4.67 12.41 -5.12
CA TYR A 139 -4.56 10.97 -4.92
C TYR A 139 -5.41 10.17 -5.92
N PHE A 140 -6.65 10.59 -6.16
CA PHE A 140 -7.53 9.96 -7.16
C PHE A 140 -6.99 10.14 -8.58
N ALA A 141 -6.41 11.30 -8.86
CA ALA A 141 -5.75 11.59 -10.12
C ALA A 141 -4.49 10.73 -10.34
N GLU A 142 -3.74 10.41 -9.28
CA GLU A 142 -2.59 9.48 -9.35
C GLU A 142 -3.05 8.06 -9.73
N LEU A 143 -4.13 7.54 -9.11
CA LEU A 143 -4.72 6.25 -9.50
C LEU A 143 -5.12 6.22 -10.98
N LEU A 144 -5.82 7.28 -11.42
CA LEU A 144 -6.26 7.43 -12.81
C LEU A 144 -5.09 7.59 -13.78
N ALA A 145 -4.00 8.24 -13.37
CA ALA A 145 -2.82 8.44 -14.20
C ALA A 145 -2.12 7.11 -14.52
N VAL A 146 -1.97 6.24 -13.52
CA VAL A 146 -1.34 4.92 -13.71
C VAL A 146 -2.14 4.07 -14.69
N VAL A 147 -3.45 3.94 -14.45
CA VAL A 147 -4.30 3.08 -15.29
C VAL A 147 -4.50 3.64 -16.69
N LYS A 148 -4.48 4.98 -16.86
CA LYS A 148 -4.49 5.61 -18.20
C LYS A 148 -3.23 5.29 -18.98
N GLN A 149 -2.05 5.42 -18.37
CA GLN A 149 -0.79 5.10 -19.05
C GLN A 149 -0.68 3.63 -19.44
N ASN A 150 -1.31 2.74 -18.67
CA ASN A 150 -1.31 1.31 -18.93
C ASN A 150 -2.48 0.88 -19.86
N ASN A 151 -3.19 1.82 -20.47
CA ASN A 151 -4.33 1.58 -21.38
C ASN A 151 -5.43 0.70 -20.77
N HIS A 152 -5.71 0.88 -19.48
CA HIS A 152 -6.70 0.07 -18.77
C HIS A 152 -8.11 0.29 -19.35
N PRO A 153 -8.87 -0.78 -19.66
CA PRO A 153 -10.15 -0.68 -20.38
C PRO A 153 -11.24 0.07 -19.59
N GLU A 154 -11.17 0.06 -18.26
CA GLU A 154 -12.14 0.77 -17.41
C GLU A 154 -11.78 2.24 -17.11
N PHE A 155 -10.70 2.80 -17.69
CA PHE A 155 -10.25 4.16 -17.36
C PHE A 155 -11.38 5.20 -17.52
N ASP A 156 -12.03 5.24 -18.69
CA ASP A 156 -13.02 6.27 -19.03
C ASP A 156 -14.17 6.30 -18.02
N LYS A 157 -14.65 5.11 -17.61
CA LYS A 157 -15.72 4.96 -16.61
C LYS A 157 -15.38 5.67 -15.30
N TYR A 158 -14.20 5.45 -14.73
CA TYR A 158 -13.84 6.05 -13.44
C TYR A 158 -13.41 7.51 -13.57
N TYR A 159 -12.84 7.89 -14.72
CA TYR A 159 -12.56 9.28 -15.03
C TYR A 159 -13.84 10.11 -15.09
N GLU A 160 -14.88 9.63 -15.78
CA GLU A 160 -16.19 10.28 -15.83
C GLU A 160 -16.79 10.46 -14.43
N ILE A 161 -16.73 9.42 -13.59
CA ILE A 161 -17.18 9.51 -12.19
C ILE A 161 -16.42 10.61 -11.45
N ALA A 162 -15.09 10.67 -11.58
CA ALA A 162 -14.27 11.66 -10.89
C ALA A 162 -14.64 13.10 -11.30
N VAL A 163 -14.79 13.34 -12.61
CA VAL A 163 -15.14 14.66 -13.16
C VAL A 163 -16.55 15.08 -12.74
N GLN A 164 -17.53 14.17 -12.81
CA GLN A 164 -18.90 14.43 -12.34
C GLN A 164 -18.96 14.78 -10.85
N ASN A 165 -18.02 14.26 -10.05
CA ASN A 165 -17.91 14.56 -8.62
C ASN A 165 -17.06 15.80 -8.31
N GLY A 166 -16.57 16.52 -9.32
CA GLY A 166 -15.90 17.82 -9.16
C GLY A 166 -14.38 17.80 -9.30
N MET A 167 -13.78 16.69 -9.71
CA MET A 167 -12.35 16.68 -10.07
C MET A 167 -12.10 17.57 -11.28
N ASN A 168 -11.18 18.54 -11.14
CA ASN A 168 -10.75 19.34 -12.27
C ASN A 168 -9.81 18.52 -13.19
N PRO A 169 -10.07 18.42 -14.52
CA PRO A 169 -9.23 17.67 -15.46
C PRO A 169 -7.73 18.00 -15.39
N VAL A 170 -7.40 19.27 -15.11
CA VAL A 170 -6.00 19.74 -14.98
C VAL A 170 -5.24 19.00 -13.87
N VAL A 171 -5.92 18.48 -12.84
CA VAL A 171 -5.29 17.69 -11.78
C VAL A 171 -4.74 16.38 -12.36
N LEU A 172 -5.52 15.71 -13.21
CA LEU A 172 -5.09 14.47 -13.88
C LEU A 172 -3.97 14.75 -14.89
N GLU A 173 -4.08 15.82 -15.68
CA GLU A 173 -3.04 16.21 -16.65
C GLU A 173 -1.67 16.40 -15.97
N ARG A 174 -1.65 17.09 -14.82
CA ARG A 174 -0.42 17.27 -14.02
C ARG A 174 0.14 15.94 -13.53
N LYS A 175 -0.72 15.05 -13.02
CA LYS A 175 -0.29 13.73 -12.54
C LYS A 175 0.21 12.82 -13.66
N LEU A 176 -0.35 12.90 -14.87
CA LEU A 176 0.17 12.19 -16.04
C LEU A 176 1.56 12.68 -16.44
N GLN A 177 1.81 13.99 -16.37
CA GLN A 177 3.11 14.57 -16.64
C GLN A 177 4.14 14.13 -15.59
N GLU A 178 3.82 14.26 -14.31
CA GLU A 178 4.65 13.79 -13.18
C GLU A 178 5.00 12.29 -13.34
N LEU A 179 4.01 11.45 -13.64
CA LEU A 179 4.23 10.01 -13.84
C LEU A 179 5.15 9.72 -15.03
N SER A 180 5.01 10.47 -16.13
CA SER A 180 5.85 10.32 -17.32
C SER A 180 7.31 10.68 -17.02
N GLU A 181 7.54 11.77 -16.28
CA GLU A 181 8.87 12.21 -15.85
C GLU A 181 9.54 11.17 -14.94
N ILE A 182 8.77 10.62 -14.00
CA ILE A 182 9.23 9.54 -13.11
C ILE A 182 9.65 8.33 -13.92
N LYS A 183 8.81 7.86 -14.85
CA LYS A 183 9.15 6.70 -15.71
C LYS A 183 10.40 6.94 -16.55
N GLN A 184 10.55 8.15 -17.09
CA GLN A 184 11.71 8.53 -17.87
C GLN A 184 13.01 8.51 -17.05
N GLN A 185 12.99 9.03 -15.82
CA GLN A 185 14.16 9.01 -14.93
C GLN A 185 14.67 7.60 -14.65
N PHE A 186 13.77 6.61 -14.57
CA PHE A 186 14.15 5.21 -14.34
C PHE A 186 14.55 4.47 -15.62
N SER A 187 14.07 4.88 -16.79
CA SER A 187 14.50 4.28 -18.06
C SER A 187 15.96 4.59 -18.45
N ILE A 188 16.58 5.56 -17.76
CA ILE A 188 17.97 6.02 -18.00
C ILE A 188 18.97 5.33 -17.06
N ILE A 189 18.49 4.58 -16.05
CA ILE A 189 19.30 3.81 -15.07
C ILE A 189 19.39 2.35 -15.52
#